data_AF-A0A2T5ATY7-F1
#
_entry.id   AF-A0A2T5ATY7-F1
#
_cell.length_a   1.000
_cell.length_b   1.000
_cell.length_c   1.000
_cell.angle_alpha   90.00
_cell.angle_beta   90.00
_cell.angle_gamma   90.00
#
_symmetry.space_group_name_H-M   'P 1'
#
loop_
_entity.id
_entity.type
_entity.pdbx_description
1 polymer ?
#
loop_
_entity_poly.entity_id
_entity_poly.type
_entity_poly.pdbx_seq_one_letter_code
_entity_poly.pdbx_strand_id
1 'polypeptide(L)'
;MATSDSRPVLIFDSGIGGLTVLREARVLMPERHFIYVADDAGFPYGGWEEAALKERVITLFDRLLAHHDPEVCVIGCNTAFTLVGADLRAAFPGMRFVGTVPAIKPAAERTRSGLVSVLATPGTVKRAYTRDLIQSFATRCDVHLVGSENLARMAEAYIRGETLSDDAVQAEIGRCFIEKDGRKTDIVVLACTHYPFMANLFRRLAPWPVDWLDPAEAIARQTRRLVPPLQVLAPGEDIAIFTSGNPDFATRRLMQGFGLQVNRSVDPIRLRRLAAVDMAAAAQVHRASFDQRLPHLTGLHSPEEDLRYWREHLFNECEIHGAFDGDNLVGVVAFNQGLVEQLYVAPSMQGRGIGTRLLEIAMARFSELSLWTFQCNAVARRFYEKHGFVAVKETDGSRNEEREPDMRYRWARAGAKGAAPA
;
A
#
# COMPACT_ATOMS: atom_id res chain seq x y z
N MET A 1 23.41 7.04 32.42
CA MET A 1 22.47 5.90 32.30
C MET A 1 21.83 6.01 30.93
N ALA A 2 22.07 5.05 30.03
CA ALA A 2 21.41 5.04 28.73
C ALA A 2 19.91 4.89 28.97
N THR A 3 19.13 5.88 28.54
CA THR A 3 17.67 5.76 28.44
C THR A 3 17.40 4.48 27.63
N SER A 4 16.77 3.48 28.24
CA SER A 4 16.41 2.26 27.51
C SER A 4 15.53 2.67 26.34
N ASP A 5 16.03 2.45 25.12
CA ASP A 5 15.42 2.92 23.89
C ASP A 5 14.04 2.28 23.70
N SER A 6 12.98 3.00 24.11
CA SER A 6 11.60 2.55 24.11
C SER A 6 10.94 2.66 22.74
N ARG A 7 11.73 2.88 21.67
CA ARG A 7 11.22 2.93 20.31
C ARG A 7 10.45 1.64 19.95
N PRO A 8 9.37 1.77 19.16
CA PRO A 8 8.47 0.67 18.87
C PRO A 8 9.07 -0.36 17.91
N VAL A 9 8.49 -1.56 17.90
CA VAL A 9 8.70 -2.53 16.82
C VAL A 9 7.61 -2.30 15.77
N LEU A 10 8.01 -1.92 14.56
CA LEU A 10 7.06 -1.74 13.45
C LEU A 10 6.94 -3.05 12.68
N ILE A 11 5.73 -3.57 12.51
CA ILE A 11 5.43 -4.73 11.67
C ILE A 11 4.62 -4.25 10.47
N PHE A 12 5.19 -4.42 9.27
CA PHE A 12 4.61 -4.02 8.00
C PHE A 12 4.17 -5.23 7.18
N ASP A 13 2.94 -5.25 6.69
CA ASP A 13 2.45 -6.24 5.74
C ASP A 13 1.58 -5.57 4.66
N SER A 14 1.39 -6.25 3.52
CA SER A 14 0.47 -5.76 2.48
C SER A 14 -0.99 -5.85 2.88
N GLY A 15 -1.33 -6.69 3.86
CA GLY A 15 -2.70 -6.88 4.35
C GLY A 15 -2.66 -7.32 5.81
N ILE A 16 -3.52 -8.26 6.19
CA ILE A 16 -3.62 -8.75 7.59
C ILE A 16 -2.69 -9.94 7.91
N GLY A 17 -1.99 -10.49 6.91
CA GLY A 17 -1.14 -11.67 7.07
C GLY A 17 -0.07 -11.52 8.16
N GLY A 18 0.53 -10.33 8.26
CA GLY A 18 1.60 -10.04 9.22
C GLY A 18 1.20 -10.15 10.69
N LEU A 19 -0.10 -10.25 10.99
CA LEU A 19 -0.60 -10.52 12.35
C LEU A 19 -0.09 -11.86 12.92
N THR A 20 0.23 -12.83 12.07
CA THR A 20 0.90 -14.08 12.48
C THR A 20 2.24 -13.80 13.16
N VAL A 21 3.05 -12.94 12.56
CA VAL A 21 4.34 -12.51 13.10
C VAL A 21 4.16 -11.66 14.36
N LEU A 22 3.17 -10.76 14.39
CA LEU A 22 2.87 -9.97 15.59
C LEU A 22 2.54 -10.85 16.80
N ARG A 23 1.73 -11.90 16.59
CA ARG A 23 1.37 -12.84 17.66
C ARG A 23 2.60 -13.46 18.31
N GLU A 24 3.52 -13.96 17.49
CA GLU A 24 4.77 -14.57 17.98
C GLU A 24 5.72 -13.52 18.59
N ALA A 25 5.80 -12.34 17.98
CA ALA A 25 6.65 -11.25 18.46
C ALA A 25 6.23 -10.77 19.86
N ARG A 26 4.92 -10.67 20.14
CA ARG A 26 4.41 -10.29 21.46
C ARG A 26 4.71 -11.32 22.55
N VAL A 27 4.73 -12.60 22.22
CA VAL A 27 5.12 -13.65 23.18
C VAL A 27 6.61 -13.51 23.55
N LEU A 28 7.46 -13.15 22.59
CA LEU A 28 8.91 -13.07 22.77
C LEU A 28 9.41 -11.70 23.28
N MET A 29 8.64 -10.64 23.07
CA MET A 29 8.94 -9.26 23.43
C MET A 29 7.73 -8.58 24.11
N PRO A 30 7.21 -9.13 25.22
CA PRO A 30 6.04 -8.58 25.90
C PRO A 30 6.29 -7.17 26.46
N GLU A 31 7.55 -6.78 26.63
CA GLU A 31 7.94 -5.46 27.09
C GLU A 31 7.92 -4.38 26.01
N ARG A 32 7.75 -4.75 24.73
CA ARG A 32 7.82 -3.83 23.59
C ARG A 32 6.43 -3.39 23.15
N HIS A 33 6.38 -2.14 22.68
CA HIS A 33 5.25 -1.57 21.97
C HIS A 33 5.34 -1.91 20.48
N PHE A 34 4.18 -2.17 19.86
CA PHE A 34 4.09 -2.56 18.45
C PHE A 34 3.25 -1.58 17.64
N ILE A 35 3.75 -1.27 16.44
CA ILE A 35 3.00 -0.56 15.40
C ILE A 35 2.79 -1.54 14.26
N TYR A 36 1.55 -1.93 14.04
CA TYR A 36 1.17 -2.76 12.90
C TYR A 36 0.73 -1.88 11.74
N VAL A 37 1.31 -2.06 10.57
CA VAL A 37 0.96 -1.33 9.35
C VAL A 37 0.50 -2.32 8.29
N ALA A 38 -0.74 -2.16 7.84
CA ALA A 38 -1.31 -2.88 6.72
C ALA A 38 -1.40 -1.93 5.51
N ASP A 39 -0.67 -2.24 4.44
CA ASP A 39 -0.78 -1.51 3.17
C ASP A 39 -1.97 -1.99 2.31
N ASP A 40 -3.16 -1.95 2.89
CA ASP A 40 -4.40 -2.44 2.28
C ASP A 40 -4.79 -1.67 1.01
N ALA A 41 -4.41 -0.39 0.88
CA ALA A 41 -4.59 0.35 -0.37
C ALA A 41 -3.66 -0.15 -1.50
N GLY A 42 -2.57 -0.84 -1.17
CA GLY A 42 -1.68 -1.50 -2.14
C GLY A 42 -2.00 -2.98 -2.34
N PHE A 43 -2.86 -3.58 -1.53
CA PHE A 43 -3.14 -5.01 -1.60
C PHE A 43 -3.93 -5.40 -2.87
N PRO A 44 -3.65 -6.55 -3.51
CA PRO A 44 -2.56 -7.50 -3.23
C PRO A 44 -1.28 -7.18 -4.01
N TYR A 45 -0.13 -7.27 -3.34
CA TYR A 45 1.19 -6.99 -3.95
C TYR A 45 1.56 -7.92 -5.10
N GLY A 46 1.01 -9.14 -5.15
CA GLY A 46 1.33 -10.11 -6.20
C GLY A 46 0.96 -9.65 -7.61
N GLY A 47 0.06 -8.67 -7.75
CA GLY A 47 -0.37 -8.12 -9.04
C GLY A 47 0.36 -6.83 -9.47
N TRP A 48 1.30 -6.32 -8.68
CA TRP A 48 2.00 -5.08 -8.99
C TRP A 48 3.17 -5.30 -9.95
N GLU A 49 3.43 -4.28 -10.78
CA GLU A 49 4.71 -4.12 -11.44
C GLU A 49 5.79 -3.77 -10.39
N GLU A 50 7.01 -4.27 -10.60
CA GLU A 50 8.09 -4.23 -9.62
C GLU A 50 8.56 -2.82 -9.28
N ALA A 51 8.78 -1.95 -10.28
CA ALA A 51 9.18 -0.57 -10.06
C ALA A 51 8.08 0.25 -9.37
N ALA A 52 6.81 0.06 -9.74
CA ALA A 52 5.67 0.71 -9.10
C ALA A 52 5.52 0.28 -7.63
N LEU A 53 5.67 -1.01 -7.33
CA LEU A 53 5.63 -1.51 -5.96
C LEU A 53 6.79 -0.96 -5.13
N LYS A 54 7.99 -0.92 -5.72
CA LYS A 54 9.18 -0.34 -5.10
C LYS A 54 8.98 1.14 -4.76
N GLU A 55 8.53 1.96 -5.70
CA GLU A 55 8.25 3.39 -5.48
C GLU A 55 7.25 3.58 -4.32
N ARG A 56 6.16 2.80 -4.33
CA ARG A 56 5.14 2.83 -3.29
C ARG A 56 5.72 2.50 -1.91
N VAL A 57 6.39 1.36 -1.79
CA VAL A 57 6.90 0.84 -0.51
C VAL A 57 7.96 1.78 0.05
N ILE A 58 8.90 2.26 -0.75
CA ILE A 58 9.93 3.22 -0.30
C ILE A 58 9.28 4.52 0.20
N THR A 59 8.35 5.09 -0.57
CA THR A 59 7.63 6.32 -0.18
C THR A 59 6.84 6.14 1.11
N LEU A 60 6.24 4.96 1.30
CA LEU A 60 5.52 4.65 2.53
C LEU A 60 6.49 4.54 3.72
N PHE A 61 7.60 3.83 3.57
CA PHE A 61 8.60 3.71 4.64
C PHE A 61 9.23 5.05 5.02
N ASP A 62 9.49 5.94 4.07
CA ASP A 62 9.98 7.30 4.37
C ASP A 62 9.08 8.01 5.40
N ARG A 63 7.76 7.96 5.19
CA ARG A 63 6.76 8.54 6.11
C ARG A 63 6.66 7.79 7.44
N LEU A 64 6.63 6.44 7.39
CA LEU A 64 6.55 5.61 8.59
C LEU A 64 7.72 5.87 9.53
N LEU A 65 8.93 5.92 8.97
CA LEU A 65 10.15 6.13 9.74
C LEU A 65 10.20 7.56 10.30
N ALA A 66 9.84 8.57 9.51
CA ALA A 66 9.79 9.95 9.98
C ALA A 66 8.76 10.17 11.10
N HIS A 67 7.62 9.48 11.07
CA HIS A 67 6.55 9.69 12.03
C HIS A 67 6.68 8.85 13.30
N HIS A 68 7.20 7.62 13.20
CA HIS A 68 7.16 6.66 14.31
C HIS A 68 8.53 6.30 14.90
N ASP A 69 9.63 6.61 14.22
CA ASP A 69 11.00 6.29 14.65
C ASP A 69 11.13 4.89 15.30
N PRO A 70 10.89 3.80 14.57
CA PRO A 70 10.92 2.45 15.14
C PRO A 70 12.35 1.97 15.44
N GLU A 71 12.50 1.09 16.43
CA GLU A 71 13.76 0.41 16.76
C GLU A 71 14.16 -0.59 15.67
N VAL A 72 13.14 -1.23 15.08
CA VAL A 72 13.27 -2.21 14.01
C VAL A 72 11.98 -2.25 13.18
N CYS A 73 12.15 -2.47 11.88
CA CYS A 73 11.06 -2.72 10.95
C CYS A 73 11.03 -4.20 10.55
N VAL A 74 9.94 -4.89 10.85
CA VAL A 74 9.67 -6.25 10.41
C VAL A 74 8.77 -6.20 9.19
N ILE A 75 9.27 -6.60 8.03
CA ILE A 75 8.51 -6.71 6.80
C ILE A 75 7.91 -8.12 6.75
N GLY A 76 6.66 -8.24 7.22
CA GLY A 76 5.84 -9.44 7.26
C GLY A 76 5.52 -10.00 5.88
N CYS A 77 5.36 -9.16 4.86
CA CYS A 77 4.96 -9.64 3.54
C CYS A 77 6.15 -10.26 2.78
N ASN A 78 6.11 -11.57 2.53
CA ASN A 78 7.12 -12.28 1.72
C ASN A 78 7.33 -11.64 0.35
N THR A 79 6.24 -11.22 -0.31
CA THR A 79 6.32 -10.53 -1.60
C THR A 79 7.04 -9.18 -1.45
N ALA A 80 6.68 -8.39 -0.44
CA ALA A 80 7.32 -7.09 -0.21
C ALA A 80 8.82 -7.23 0.08
N PHE A 81 9.20 -8.17 0.96
CA PHE A 81 10.61 -8.31 1.35
C PHE A 81 11.48 -8.91 0.25
N THR A 82 10.98 -9.91 -0.48
CA THR A 82 11.74 -10.53 -1.58
C THR A 82 11.90 -9.62 -2.79
N LEU A 83 11.05 -8.59 -2.94
CA LEU A 83 11.12 -7.61 -4.03
C LEU A 83 11.87 -6.34 -3.63
N VAL A 84 11.48 -5.73 -2.50
CA VAL A 84 11.90 -4.36 -2.14
C VAL A 84 12.84 -4.35 -0.93
N GLY A 85 13.12 -5.50 -0.32
CA GLY A 85 13.94 -5.57 0.90
C GLY A 85 15.37 -5.05 0.73
N ALA A 86 15.99 -5.26 -0.44
CA ALA A 86 17.31 -4.73 -0.75
C ALA A 86 17.26 -3.20 -0.95
N ASP A 87 16.25 -2.71 -1.66
CA ASP A 87 16.06 -1.28 -1.91
C ASP A 87 15.75 -0.51 -0.62
N LEU A 88 14.94 -1.08 0.29
CA LEU A 88 14.65 -0.46 1.60
C LEU A 88 15.92 -0.30 2.43
N ARG A 89 16.80 -1.31 2.45
CA ARG A 89 18.09 -1.21 3.14
C ARG A 89 19.02 -0.16 2.52
N ALA A 90 19.00 -0.04 1.19
CA ALA A 90 19.79 0.96 0.48
C ALA A 90 19.26 2.39 0.72
N ALA A 91 17.94 2.57 0.73
CA ALA A 91 17.29 3.86 0.97
C ALA A 91 17.40 4.32 2.43
N PHE A 92 17.36 3.38 3.38
CA PHE A 92 17.38 3.67 4.82
C PHE A 92 18.47 2.87 5.55
N PRO A 93 19.77 3.17 5.31
CA PRO A 93 20.89 2.38 5.83
C PRO A 93 21.03 2.40 7.36
N GLY A 94 20.46 3.42 8.03
CA GLY A 94 20.42 3.50 9.49
C GLY A 94 19.31 2.65 10.13
N MET A 95 18.37 2.13 9.35
CA MET A 95 17.22 1.38 9.85
C MET A 95 17.45 -0.13 9.76
N ARG A 96 17.06 -0.85 10.82
CA ARG A 96 17.14 -2.32 10.85
C ARG A 96 15.88 -2.92 10.23
N PHE A 97 16.06 -3.68 9.14
CA PHE A 97 14.98 -4.44 8.51
C PHE A 97 15.14 -5.94 8.73
N VAL A 98 14.14 -6.53 9.39
CA VAL A 98 13.91 -7.98 9.44
C VAL A 98 12.85 -8.29 8.39
N GLY A 99 13.09 -9.32 7.58
CA GLY A 99 12.11 -9.73 6.58
C GLY A 99 11.76 -11.18 6.69
N THR A 100 10.63 -11.52 6.09
CA THR A 100 10.18 -12.90 5.97
C THR A 100 10.80 -13.56 4.75
N VAL A 101 11.18 -14.82 4.90
CA VAL A 101 11.67 -15.67 3.80
C VAL A 101 10.98 -17.02 3.88
N PRO A 102 10.78 -17.71 2.75
CA PRO A 102 10.28 -19.07 2.78
C PRO A 102 11.14 -19.95 3.70
N ALA A 103 10.51 -20.71 4.60
CA ALA A 103 11.19 -21.61 5.53
C ALA A 103 11.71 -22.90 4.85
N ILE A 104 12.41 -22.75 3.72
CA ILE A 104 12.96 -23.84 2.91
C ILE A 104 14.07 -24.57 3.67
N LYS A 105 14.98 -23.86 4.32
CA LYS A 105 16.07 -24.48 5.07
C LYS A 105 15.54 -25.39 6.20
N PRO A 106 14.67 -24.92 7.11
CA PRO A 106 14.13 -25.81 8.14
C PRO A 106 13.31 -26.96 7.55
N ALA A 107 12.61 -26.78 6.43
CA ALA A 107 11.90 -27.88 5.76
C ALA A 107 12.86 -28.95 5.23
N ALA A 108 13.94 -28.54 4.57
CA ALA A 108 14.97 -29.45 4.07
C ALA A 108 15.68 -30.21 5.20
N GLU A 109 15.90 -29.57 6.35
CA GLU A 109 16.51 -30.19 7.53
C GLU A 109 15.57 -31.18 8.25
N ARG A 110 14.24 -31.04 8.09
CA ARG A 110 13.24 -31.79 8.86
C ARG A 110 12.49 -32.87 8.06
N THR A 111 12.48 -32.78 6.73
CA THR A 111 11.78 -33.75 5.88
C THR A 111 12.38 -35.15 6.03
N ARG A 112 11.51 -36.15 6.14
CA ARG A 112 11.87 -37.58 6.17
C ARG A 112 11.74 -38.20 4.78
N SER A 113 10.79 -37.73 3.99
CA SER A 113 10.57 -38.23 2.62
C SER A 113 11.53 -37.61 1.61
N GLY A 114 12.11 -36.45 1.93
CA GLY A 114 12.87 -35.63 0.99
C GLY A 114 11.98 -34.89 -0.03
N LEU A 115 10.65 -34.99 0.07
CA LEU A 115 9.68 -34.32 -0.79
C LEU A 115 9.07 -33.13 -0.03
N VAL A 116 9.38 -31.91 -0.48
CA VAL A 116 8.93 -30.66 0.17
C VAL A 116 8.18 -29.80 -0.84
N SER A 117 7.02 -29.29 -0.46
CA SER A 117 6.30 -28.30 -1.27
C SER A 117 6.44 -26.90 -0.67
N VAL A 118 6.57 -25.88 -1.50
CA VAL A 118 6.59 -24.47 -1.09
C VAL A 118 5.38 -23.78 -1.68
N LEU A 119 4.40 -23.48 -0.84
CA LEU A 119 3.15 -22.82 -1.22
C LEU A 119 3.29 -21.31 -1.05
N ALA A 120 3.28 -20.57 -2.15
CA ALA A 120 3.51 -19.11 -2.16
C ALA A 120 2.61 -18.39 -3.17
N THR A 121 2.76 -17.07 -3.28
CA THR A 121 2.19 -16.31 -4.40
C THR A 121 2.97 -16.61 -5.70
N PRO A 122 2.39 -16.40 -6.90
CA PRO A 122 3.08 -16.68 -8.16
C PRO A 122 4.33 -15.84 -8.33
N GLY A 123 4.29 -14.60 -7.81
CA GLY A 123 5.44 -13.71 -7.70
C GLY A 123 6.59 -14.39 -6.97
N THR A 124 6.38 -14.79 -5.71
CA THR A 124 7.40 -15.43 -4.86
C THR A 124 7.98 -16.70 -5.47
N VAL A 125 7.16 -17.54 -6.11
CA VAL A 125 7.62 -18.76 -6.78
C VAL A 125 8.59 -18.46 -7.93
N LYS A 126 8.32 -17.43 -8.74
CA LYS A 126 9.13 -17.11 -9.93
C LYS A 126 10.46 -16.40 -9.60
N ARG A 127 10.68 -15.95 -8.36
CA ARG A 127 11.84 -15.11 -8.01
C ARG A 127 13.16 -15.87 -7.89
N ALA A 128 14.25 -15.16 -8.24
CA ALA A 128 15.62 -15.62 -8.04
C ALA A 128 15.89 -15.95 -6.57
N TYR A 129 15.45 -15.08 -5.65
CA TYR A 129 15.62 -15.27 -4.22
C TYR A 129 15.14 -16.66 -3.72
N THR A 130 13.96 -17.11 -4.15
CA THR A 130 13.42 -18.42 -3.77
C THR A 130 14.27 -19.56 -4.35
N ARG A 131 14.75 -19.43 -5.61
CA ARG A 131 15.64 -20.41 -6.22
C ARG A 131 16.99 -20.49 -5.49
N ASP A 132 17.55 -19.35 -5.11
CA ASP A 132 18.83 -19.27 -4.40
C ASP A 132 18.75 -19.94 -3.04
N LEU A 133 17.62 -19.79 -2.32
CA LEU A 133 17.36 -20.52 -1.07
C LEU A 133 17.32 -22.04 -1.28
N ILE A 134 16.67 -22.52 -2.34
CA ILE A 134 16.63 -23.95 -2.68
C ILE A 134 18.03 -24.46 -2.99
N GLN A 135 18.78 -23.74 -3.82
CA GLN A 135 20.15 -24.10 -4.20
C GLN A 135 21.12 -24.08 -3.01
N SER A 136 20.88 -23.20 -2.03
CA SER A 136 21.75 -23.08 -0.85
C SER A 136 21.46 -24.15 0.21
N PHE A 137 20.19 -24.55 0.39
CA PHE A 137 19.76 -25.30 1.58
C PHE A 137 19.04 -26.61 1.31
N ALA A 138 18.53 -26.84 0.09
CA ALA A 138 17.64 -27.97 -0.20
C ALA A 138 18.11 -28.83 -1.40
N THR A 139 19.43 -28.83 -1.69
CA THR A 139 20.00 -29.59 -2.82
C THR A 139 19.82 -31.11 -2.74
N ARG A 140 19.51 -31.63 -1.55
CA ARG A 140 19.22 -33.06 -1.30
C ARG A 140 17.72 -33.37 -1.22
N CYS A 141 16.86 -32.39 -1.47
CA CYS A 141 15.41 -32.53 -1.42
C CYS A 141 14.80 -32.27 -2.80
N ASP A 142 13.72 -33.00 -3.13
CA ASP A 142 12.85 -32.67 -4.25
C ASP A 142 11.91 -31.54 -3.78
N VAL A 143 12.24 -30.29 -4.12
CA VAL A 143 11.42 -29.12 -3.77
C VAL A 143 10.44 -28.78 -4.90
N HIS A 144 9.15 -28.80 -4.61
CA HIS A 144 8.10 -28.40 -5.53
C HIS A 144 7.55 -27.00 -5.20
N LEU A 145 7.59 -26.09 -6.16
CA LEU A 145 7.07 -24.74 -6.01
C LEU A 145 5.62 -24.66 -6.47
N VAL A 146 4.72 -24.28 -5.56
CA VAL A 146 3.29 -24.14 -5.84
C VAL A 146 2.89 -22.67 -5.69
N GLY A 147 2.59 -22.05 -6.82
CA GLY A 147 2.08 -20.68 -6.87
C GLY A 147 0.56 -20.68 -6.82
N SER A 148 0.00 -19.97 -5.85
CA SER A 148 -1.44 -19.76 -5.72
C SER A 148 -1.78 -18.29 -5.96
N GLU A 149 -2.70 -18.05 -6.89
CA GLU A 149 -3.17 -16.71 -7.27
C GLU A 149 -4.19 -16.17 -6.26
N ASN A 150 -5.08 -17.03 -5.77
CA ASN A 150 -6.26 -16.59 -5.02
C ASN A 150 -6.15 -16.81 -3.51
N LEU A 151 -5.25 -17.68 -3.03
CA LEU A 151 -5.27 -18.13 -1.64
C LEU A 151 -5.03 -16.99 -0.64
N ALA A 152 -4.29 -15.95 -1.01
CA ALA A 152 -4.13 -14.76 -0.15
C ALA A 152 -5.45 -14.01 0.04
N ARG A 153 -6.26 -13.84 -1.03
CA ARG A 153 -7.60 -13.25 -0.93
C ARG A 153 -8.58 -14.16 -0.19
N MET A 154 -8.49 -15.48 -0.41
CA MET A 154 -9.28 -16.45 0.34
C MET A 154 -8.97 -16.38 1.83
N ALA A 155 -7.71 -16.27 2.21
CA ALA A 155 -7.30 -16.09 3.60
C ALA A 155 -7.86 -14.81 4.22
N GLU A 156 -7.80 -13.68 3.50
CA GLU A 156 -8.43 -12.41 3.93
C GLU A 156 -9.93 -12.56 4.19
N ALA A 157 -10.66 -13.26 3.31
CA ALA A 157 -12.07 -13.57 3.49
C ALA A 157 -12.31 -14.50 4.70
N TYR A 158 -11.52 -15.57 4.81
CA TYR A 158 -11.60 -16.55 5.89
C TYR A 158 -11.39 -15.93 7.27
N ILE A 159 -10.37 -15.08 7.42
CA ILE A 159 -10.06 -14.41 8.69
C ILE A 159 -11.17 -13.41 9.08
N ARG A 160 -11.84 -12.80 8.09
CA ARG A 160 -13.01 -11.94 8.31
C ARG A 160 -14.31 -12.72 8.60
N GLY A 161 -14.24 -14.04 8.65
CA GLY A 161 -15.35 -14.92 9.00
C GLY A 161 -16.23 -15.34 7.82
N GLU A 162 -15.79 -15.12 6.59
CA GLU A 162 -16.48 -15.62 5.41
C GLU A 162 -16.27 -17.14 5.25
N THR A 163 -17.31 -17.84 4.80
CA THR A 163 -17.23 -19.26 4.49
C THR A 163 -16.54 -19.46 3.15
N LEU A 164 -15.50 -20.31 3.12
CA LEU A 164 -14.85 -20.74 1.90
C LEU A 164 -15.37 -22.12 1.46
N SER A 165 -15.39 -22.35 0.14
CA SER A 165 -15.62 -23.68 -0.42
C SER A 165 -14.38 -24.55 -0.24
N ASP A 166 -14.58 -25.78 0.25
CA ASP A 166 -13.52 -26.77 0.40
C ASP A 166 -12.86 -27.11 -0.95
N ASP A 167 -13.67 -27.27 -2.01
CA ASP A 167 -13.19 -27.54 -3.36
C ASP A 167 -12.31 -26.39 -3.89
N ALA A 168 -12.69 -25.15 -3.59
CA ALA A 168 -11.93 -23.97 -4.01
C ALA A 168 -10.56 -23.92 -3.31
N VAL A 169 -10.51 -24.22 -2.00
CA VAL A 169 -9.24 -24.28 -1.26
C VAL A 169 -8.39 -25.47 -1.71
N GLN A 170 -9.00 -26.64 -1.92
CA GLN A 170 -8.31 -27.82 -2.45
C GLN A 170 -7.70 -27.56 -3.82
N ALA A 171 -8.36 -26.81 -4.70
CA ALA A 171 -7.81 -26.44 -6.00
C ALA A 171 -6.50 -25.63 -5.88
N GLU A 172 -6.40 -24.77 -4.86
CA GLU A 172 -5.21 -23.94 -4.62
C GLU A 172 -4.06 -24.72 -3.96
N ILE A 173 -4.35 -25.67 -3.06
CA ILE A 173 -3.31 -26.42 -2.34
C ILE A 173 -2.98 -27.78 -2.96
N GLY A 174 -3.81 -28.32 -3.85
CA GLY A 174 -3.74 -29.70 -4.33
C GLY A 174 -2.39 -30.09 -4.94
N ARG A 175 -1.75 -29.16 -5.64
CA ARG A 175 -0.41 -29.35 -6.24
C ARG A 175 0.71 -29.51 -5.21
N CYS A 176 0.45 -29.21 -3.94
CA CYS A 176 1.42 -29.43 -2.86
C CYS A 176 1.59 -30.92 -2.52
N PHE A 177 0.64 -31.77 -2.91
CA PHE A 177 0.60 -33.17 -2.50
C PHE A 177 1.15 -34.06 -3.60
N ILE A 178 2.47 -34.27 -3.58
CA ILE A 178 3.17 -35.13 -4.55
C ILE A 178 3.46 -36.48 -3.94
N GLU A 179 3.25 -37.52 -4.75
CA GLU A 179 3.74 -38.88 -4.52
C GLU A 179 4.78 -39.24 -5.59
N LYS A 180 5.97 -39.69 -5.18
CA LYS A 180 7.09 -40.03 -6.06
C LYS A 180 7.88 -41.17 -5.45
N ASP A 181 8.09 -42.25 -6.21
CA ASP A 181 8.84 -43.45 -5.78
C ASP A 181 8.32 -44.03 -4.45
N GLY A 182 7.00 -44.05 -4.24
CA GLY A 182 6.37 -44.52 -2.99
C GLY A 182 6.54 -43.58 -1.78
N ARG A 183 7.18 -42.41 -1.97
CA ARG A 183 7.33 -41.35 -0.97
C ARG A 183 6.25 -40.30 -1.20
N LYS A 184 5.75 -39.70 -0.12
CA LYS A 184 4.77 -38.62 -0.16
C LYS A 184 5.36 -37.33 0.39
N THR A 185 4.89 -36.20 -0.12
CA THR A 185 5.22 -34.88 0.46
C THR A 185 4.86 -34.92 1.94
N ASP A 186 5.81 -34.60 2.80
CA ASP A 186 5.64 -34.63 4.25
C ASP A 186 5.74 -33.25 4.91
N ILE A 187 6.25 -32.25 4.18
CA ILE A 187 6.32 -30.86 4.63
C ILE A 187 5.83 -29.92 3.52
N VAL A 188 4.97 -28.98 3.90
CA VAL A 188 4.55 -27.84 3.07
C VAL A 188 4.96 -26.53 3.74
N VAL A 189 5.86 -25.79 3.10
CA VAL A 189 6.29 -24.46 3.53
C VAL A 189 5.23 -23.43 3.19
N LEU A 190 4.75 -22.70 4.20
CA LEU A 190 3.81 -21.59 4.02
C LEU A 190 4.58 -20.30 3.71
N ALA A 191 4.83 -20.06 2.42
CA ALA A 191 5.60 -18.92 1.92
C ALA A 191 4.74 -17.69 1.59
N CYS A 192 3.64 -17.50 2.31
CA CYS A 192 2.85 -16.28 2.37
C CYS A 192 2.34 -16.10 3.80
N THR A 193 2.41 -14.89 4.35
CA THR A 193 1.97 -14.61 5.73
C THR A 193 0.48 -14.81 5.97
N HIS A 194 -0.32 -14.89 4.92
CA HIS A 194 -1.75 -15.15 5.03
C HIS A 194 -2.05 -16.63 5.29
N TYR A 195 -1.23 -17.54 4.79
CA TYR A 195 -1.54 -18.97 4.75
C TYR A 195 -1.56 -19.66 6.13
N PRO A 196 -0.76 -19.25 7.14
CA PRO A 196 -0.84 -19.86 8.47
C PRO A 196 -2.22 -19.75 9.13
N PHE A 197 -2.99 -18.69 8.84
CA PHE A 197 -4.36 -18.56 9.33
C PHE A 197 -5.28 -19.68 8.85
N MET A 198 -4.98 -20.27 7.71
CA MET A 198 -5.75 -21.36 7.10
C MET A 198 -5.16 -22.74 7.40
N ALA A 199 -4.10 -22.85 8.21
CA ALA A 199 -3.39 -24.11 8.42
C ALA A 199 -4.30 -25.26 8.93
N ASN A 200 -5.28 -24.95 9.78
CA ASN A 200 -6.25 -25.96 10.23
C ASN A 200 -7.18 -26.43 9.12
N LEU A 201 -7.60 -25.52 8.23
CA LEU A 201 -8.38 -25.86 7.05
C LEU A 201 -7.56 -26.73 6.10
N PHE A 202 -6.29 -26.38 5.87
CA PHE A 202 -5.39 -27.17 5.04
C PHE A 202 -5.14 -28.57 5.60
N ARG A 203 -4.94 -28.71 6.92
CA ARG A 203 -4.81 -30.02 7.57
C ARG A 203 -6.03 -30.91 7.35
N ARG A 204 -7.24 -30.33 7.40
CA ARG A 204 -8.49 -31.07 7.17
C ARG A 204 -8.66 -31.49 5.72
N LEU A 205 -8.21 -30.66 4.77
CA LEU A 205 -8.37 -30.89 3.34
C LEU A 205 -7.21 -31.69 2.71
N ALA A 206 -6.11 -31.85 3.44
CA ALA A 206 -4.94 -32.58 2.95
C ALA A 206 -5.29 -34.08 2.73
N PRO A 207 -4.92 -34.67 1.59
CA PRO A 207 -5.16 -36.08 1.30
C PRO A 207 -4.33 -37.02 2.19
N TRP A 208 -3.28 -36.52 2.83
CA TRP A 208 -2.49 -37.23 3.84
C TRP A 208 -1.83 -36.25 4.82
N PRO A 209 -1.34 -36.71 5.99
CA PRO A 209 -0.69 -35.85 6.96
C PRO A 209 0.57 -35.19 6.38
N VAL A 210 0.67 -33.88 6.54
CA VAL A 210 1.86 -33.07 6.23
C VAL A 210 2.10 -32.09 7.36
N ASP A 211 3.36 -31.73 7.58
CA ASP A 211 3.71 -30.62 8.45
C ASP A 211 3.61 -29.29 7.68
N TRP A 212 2.83 -28.36 8.21
CA TRP A 212 2.60 -27.04 7.62
C TRP A 212 3.53 -26.05 8.30
N LEU A 213 4.61 -25.68 7.64
CA LEU A 213 5.68 -24.90 8.24
C LEU A 213 5.41 -23.40 8.12
N ASP A 214 5.10 -22.78 9.25
CA ASP A 214 4.93 -21.33 9.42
C ASP A 214 6.26 -20.66 9.79
N PRO A 215 6.74 -19.64 9.04
CA PRO A 215 7.95 -18.91 9.37
C PRO A 215 7.80 -17.89 10.54
N ALA A 216 6.58 -17.58 11.01
CA ALA A 216 6.31 -16.47 11.92
C ALA A 216 7.17 -16.46 13.19
N GLU A 217 7.30 -17.61 13.87
CA GLU A 217 8.10 -17.72 15.10
C GLU A 217 9.58 -17.42 14.85
N ALA A 218 10.14 -17.90 13.73
CA ALA A 218 11.53 -17.67 13.37
C ALA A 218 11.82 -16.18 13.12
N ILE A 219 10.87 -15.49 12.48
CA ILE A 219 10.95 -14.03 12.24
C ILE A 219 10.90 -13.27 13.56
N ALA A 220 10.00 -13.65 14.46
CA ALA A 220 9.88 -13.05 15.79
C ALA A 220 11.17 -13.25 16.62
N ARG A 221 11.76 -14.46 16.59
CA ARG A 221 13.05 -14.74 17.25
C ARG A 221 14.19 -13.92 16.65
N GLN A 222 14.23 -13.76 15.33
CA GLN A 222 15.24 -12.93 14.68
C GLN A 222 15.08 -11.45 15.06
N THR A 223 13.84 -10.97 15.15
CA THR A 223 13.55 -9.61 15.62
C THR A 223 14.03 -9.41 17.05
N ARG A 224 13.71 -10.34 17.96
CA ARG A 224 14.20 -10.34 19.35
C ARG A 224 15.72 -10.27 19.44
N ARG A 225 16.46 -10.98 18.59
CA ARG A 225 17.93 -10.94 18.60
C ARG A 225 18.50 -9.56 18.28
N LEU A 226 17.79 -8.76 17.48
CA LEU A 226 18.21 -7.42 17.08
C LEU A 226 17.72 -6.33 18.03
N VAL A 227 16.72 -6.62 18.86
CA VAL A 227 16.06 -5.66 19.74
C VAL A 227 16.38 -5.99 21.22
N PRO A 228 17.19 -5.16 21.89
CA PRO A 228 17.53 -5.37 23.30
C PRO A 228 16.28 -5.45 24.20
N PRO A 229 16.29 -6.28 25.26
CA PRO A 229 15.22 -6.27 26.26
C PRO A 229 15.11 -4.91 26.96
N LEU A 230 13.88 -4.46 27.19
CA LEU A 230 13.61 -3.32 28.09
C LEU A 230 13.45 -3.83 29.52
N GLN A 231 13.91 -3.02 30.49
CA GLN A 231 13.74 -3.33 31.91
C GLN A 231 12.33 -3.03 32.41
N VAL A 232 11.62 -2.14 31.71
CA VAL A 232 10.24 -1.75 31.98
C VAL A 232 9.42 -1.88 30.69
N LEU A 233 8.11 -2.06 30.84
CA LEU A 233 7.19 -2.02 29.72
C LEU A 233 7.32 -0.68 29.00
N ALA A 234 7.47 -0.72 27.67
CA ALA A 234 7.43 0.48 26.86
C ALA A 234 6.07 1.19 27.04
N PRO A 235 6.07 2.52 27.27
CA PRO A 235 4.82 3.27 27.31
C PRO A 235 4.21 3.32 25.90
N GLY A 236 2.88 3.19 25.80
CA GLY A 236 2.15 3.26 24.54
C GLY A 236 1.14 2.14 24.38
N GLU A 237 0.18 2.34 23.47
CA GLU A 237 -0.83 1.34 23.12
C GLU A 237 -0.53 0.81 21.74
N ASP A 238 -0.49 -0.51 21.57
CA ASP A 238 -0.23 -1.11 20.27
C ASP A 238 -1.31 -0.66 19.25
N ILE A 239 -0.87 -0.09 18.13
CA ILE A 239 -1.77 0.45 17.11
C ILE A 239 -1.70 -0.33 15.80
N ALA A 240 -2.82 -0.36 15.09
CA ALA A 240 -2.92 -0.80 13.71
C ALA A 240 -3.19 0.41 12.80
N ILE A 241 -2.46 0.50 11.69
CA ILE A 241 -2.61 1.57 10.71
C ILE A 241 -2.83 0.98 9.33
N PHE A 242 -3.87 1.48 8.65
CA PHE A 242 -4.28 1.08 7.31
C PHE A 242 -4.00 2.21 6.34
N THR A 243 -3.31 1.94 5.24
CA THR A 243 -2.96 2.98 4.25
C THR A 243 -4.16 3.45 3.43
N SER A 244 -5.24 2.67 3.37
CA SER A 244 -6.54 3.12 2.83
C SER A 244 -7.25 4.13 3.74
N GLY A 245 -6.88 4.16 5.03
CA GLY A 245 -7.55 4.93 6.07
C GLY A 245 -8.95 4.43 6.46
N ASN A 246 -9.48 3.39 5.79
CA ASN A 246 -10.88 2.97 5.92
C ASN A 246 -11.04 1.44 6.03
N PRO A 247 -10.47 0.78 7.07
CA PRO A 247 -10.71 -0.65 7.29
C PRO A 247 -12.19 -0.91 7.57
N ASP A 248 -12.74 -2.02 7.08
CA ASP A 248 -14.12 -2.44 7.33
C ASP A 248 -14.36 -2.85 8.80
N PHE A 249 -15.61 -3.08 9.19
CA PHE A 249 -15.96 -3.44 10.56
C PHE A 249 -15.32 -4.76 11.02
N ALA A 250 -15.31 -5.78 10.15
CA ALA A 250 -14.74 -7.09 10.45
C ALA A 250 -13.24 -6.99 10.72
N THR A 251 -12.53 -6.21 9.89
CA THR A 251 -11.10 -5.93 10.01
C THR A 251 -10.80 -5.17 11.30
N ARG A 252 -11.59 -4.15 11.65
CA ARG A 252 -11.41 -3.44 12.93
C ARG A 252 -11.58 -4.37 14.13
N ARG A 253 -12.61 -5.23 14.10
CA ARG A 253 -12.85 -6.22 15.16
C ARG A 253 -11.72 -7.23 15.26
N LEU A 254 -11.17 -7.66 14.11
CA LEU A 254 -9.98 -8.52 14.07
C LEU A 254 -8.79 -7.84 14.76
N MET A 255 -8.47 -6.59 14.39
CA MET A 255 -7.37 -5.84 15.01
C MET A 255 -7.56 -5.72 16.53
N GLN A 256 -8.77 -5.43 17.01
CA GLN A 256 -9.09 -5.41 18.43
C GLN A 256 -8.89 -6.77 19.11
N GLY A 257 -9.24 -7.87 18.43
CA GLY A 257 -8.98 -9.23 18.92
C GLY A 257 -7.48 -9.53 19.04
N PHE A 258 -6.66 -8.88 18.23
CA PHE A 258 -5.20 -8.85 18.35
C PHE A 258 -4.71 -7.75 19.31
N GLY A 259 -5.56 -7.11 20.10
CA GLY A 259 -5.17 -6.07 21.04
C GLY A 259 -4.51 -4.86 20.37
N LEU A 260 -4.93 -4.52 19.14
CA LEU A 260 -4.48 -3.34 18.41
C LEU A 260 -5.60 -2.30 18.39
N GLN A 261 -5.25 -1.06 18.70
CA GLN A 261 -6.14 0.08 18.44
C GLN A 261 -6.02 0.53 16.99
N VAL A 262 -7.13 0.57 16.27
CA VAL A 262 -7.12 1.00 14.87
C VAL A 262 -7.05 2.52 14.83
N ASN A 263 -5.86 3.05 14.49
CA ASN A 263 -5.69 4.46 14.24
C ASN A 263 -5.96 4.76 12.76
N ARG A 264 -6.61 5.89 12.48
CA ARG A 264 -6.95 6.28 11.10
C ARG A 264 -5.70 6.82 10.40
N SER A 265 -5.12 6.00 9.52
CA SER A 265 -4.12 6.37 8.50
C SER A 265 -2.76 6.90 9.00
N VAL A 266 -1.65 6.44 8.41
CA VAL A 266 -0.32 7.09 8.54
C VAL A 266 -0.23 8.31 7.62
N ASP A 267 -1.15 8.39 6.65
CA ASP A 267 -1.28 9.53 5.79
C ASP A 267 -2.15 10.56 6.54
N PRO A 268 -1.57 11.66 7.06
CA PRO A 268 -2.35 12.70 7.73
C PRO A 268 -3.37 13.35 6.77
N ILE A 269 -3.21 13.10 5.46
CA ILE A 269 -4.02 13.68 4.41
C ILE A 269 -5.34 12.92 4.24
N ARG A 270 -6.39 13.47 4.84
CA ARG A 270 -7.78 13.04 4.72
C ARG A 270 -8.44 13.68 3.50
N LEU A 271 -9.01 12.86 2.62
CA LEU A 271 -9.79 13.35 1.48
C LEU A 271 -11.28 13.36 1.83
N ARG A 272 -11.97 14.45 1.49
CA ARG A 272 -13.44 14.51 1.59
C ARG A 272 -14.03 15.49 0.58
N ARG A 273 -15.32 15.33 0.29
CA ARG A 273 -16.09 16.35 -0.41
C ARG A 273 -16.12 17.65 0.41
N LEU A 274 -15.98 18.78 -0.27
CA LEU A 274 -16.04 20.11 0.34
C LEU A 274 -17.49 20.59 0.48
N ALA A 275 -17.73 21.35 1.54
CA ALA A 275 -18.97 22.07 1.81
C ALA A 275 -18.76 23.58 1.61
N ALA A 276 -19.85 24.36 1.62
CA ALA A 276 -19.80 25.81 1.40
C ALA A 276 -18.88 26.55 2.40
N VAL A 277 -18.70 25.99 3.61
CA VAL A 277 -17.80 26.52 4.64
C VAL A 277 -16.32 26.39 4.27
N ASP A 278 -15.96 25.49 3.36
CA ASP A 278 -14.56 25.22 2.98
C ASP A 278 -14.07 26.12 1.83
N MET A 279 -14.96 26.88 1.18
CA MET A 279 -14.64 27.62 -0.05
C MET A 279 -13.58 28.71 0.17
N ALA A 280 -13.54 29.31 1.36
CA ALA A 280 -12.49 30.24 1.73
C ALA A 280 -11.11 29.58 1.77
N ALA A 281 -11.01 28.38 2.34
CA ALA A 281 -9.76 27.63 2.36
C ALA A 281 -9.37 27.17 0.94
N ALA A 282 -10.33 26.77 0.13
CA ALA A 282 -10.08 26.35 -1.26
C ALA A 282 -9.53 27.50 -2.12
N ALA A 283 -10.12 28.70 -1.99
CA ALA A 283 -9.64 29.92 -2.63
C ALA A 283 -8.20 30.26 -2.20
N GLN A 284 -7.86 30.08 -0.92
CA GLN A 284 -6.50 30.31 -0.40
C GLN A 284 -5.48 29.31 -0.98
N VAL A 285 -5.82 28.02 -1.04
CA VAL A 285 -4.95 26.98 -1.64
C VAL A 285 -4.73 27.26 -3.12
N HIS A 286 -5.79 27.62 -3.85
CA HIS A 286 -5.72 28.06 -5.24
C HIS A 286 -4.73 29.20 -5.41
N ARG A 287 -4.97 30.32 -4.72
CA ARG A 287 -4.12 31.53 -4.80
C ARG A 287 -2.67 31.23 -4.52
N ALA A 288 -2.38 30.57 -3.39
CA ALA A 288 -1.01 30.25 -3.01
C ALA A 288 -0.29 29.37 -4.05
N SER A 289 -1.00 28.40 -4.65
CA SER A 289 -0.44 27.54 -5.70
C SER A 289 -0.30 28.28 -7.03
N PHE A 290 -1.25 29.14 -7.38
CA PHE A 290 -1.26 29.93 -8.62
C PHE A 290 -0.13 30.96 -8.60
N ASP A 291 -0.04 31.78 -7.55
CA ASP A 291 0.99 32.82 -7.39
C ASP A 291 2.41 32.26 -7.39
N GLN A 292 2.63 31.11 -6.73
CA GLN A 292 3.94 30.46 -6.76
C GLN A 292 4.34 30.02 -8.18
N ARG A 293 3.36 29.56 -8.97
CA ARG A 293 3.63 28.95 -10.27
C ARG A 293 3.66 29.96 -11.40
N LEU A 294 2.88 31.02 -11.30
CA LEU A 294 2.70 32.07 -12.31
C LEU A 294 2.89 33.44 -11.65
N PRO A 295 4.09 33.75 -11.13
CA PRO A 295 4.33 34.97 -10.36
C PRO A 295 4.10 36.25 -11.17
N HIS A 296 4.16 36.19 -12.51
CA HIS A 296 3.85 37.33 -13.39
C HIS A 296 2.35 37.62 -13.50
N LEU A 297 1.49 36.69 -13.07
CA LEU A 297 0.03 36.85 -12.99
C LEU A 297 -0.45 37.08 -11.55
N THR A 298 0.47 37.21 -10.58
CA THR A 298 0.09 37.45 -9.20
C THR A 298 -0.68 38.76 -9.06
N GLY A 299 -1.82 38.68 -8.35
CA GLY A 299 -2.73 39.81 -8.18
C GLY A 299 -3.67 40.05 -9.36
N LEU A 300 -3.77 39.12 -10.32
CA LEU A 300 -4.79 39.16 -11.37
C LEU A 300 -6.20 39.30 -10.79
N HIS A 301 -6.48 38.56 -9.73
CA HIS A 301 -7.71 38.66 -8.94
C HIS A 301 -7.39 39.06 -7.50
N SER A 302 -8.33 39.75 -6.85
CA SER A 302 -8.31 40.02 -5.41
C SER A 302 -8.75 38.79 -4.58
N PRO A 303 -8.34 38.64 -3.31
CA PRO A 303 -8.79 37.51 -2.48
C PRO A 303 -10.31 37.40 -2.34
N GLU A 304 -11.02 38.52 -2.41
CA GLU A 304 -12.49 38.57 -2.40
C GLU A 304 -13.10 38.05 -3.70
N GLU A 305 -12.47 38.33 -4.85
CA GLU A 305 -12.85 37.78 -6.16
C GLU A 305 -12.65 36.26 -6.20
N ASP A 306 -11.51 35.75 -5.73
CA ASP A 306 -11.29 34.30 -5.64
C ASP A 306 -12.36 33.64 -4.78
N LEU A 307 -12.60 34.17 -3.57
CA LEU A 307 -13.61 33.61 -2.67
C LEU A 307 -14.99 33.58 -3.34
N ARG A 308 -15.38 34.67 -3.99
CA ARG A 308 -16.65 34.78 -4.70
C ARG A 308 -16.74 33.75 -5.83
N TYR A 309 -15.69 33.61 -6.65
CA TYR A 309 -15.63 32.62 -7.72
C TYR A 309 -15.78 31.18 -7.18
N TRP A 310 -15.05 30.84 -6.12
CA TRP A 310 -15.16 29.53 -5.48
C TRP A 310 -16.55 29.26 -4.91
N ARG A 311 -17.18 30.26 -4.28
CA ARG A 311 -18.43 30.10 -3.53
C ARG A 311 -19.69 30.19 -4.40
N GLU A 312 -19.69 31.08 -5.40
CA GLU A 312 -20.87 31.39 -6.21
C GLU A 312 -20.86 30.66 -7.55
N HIS A 313 -19.70 30.26 -8.07
CA HIS A 313 -19.61 29.56 -9.35
C HIS A 313 -19.18 28.11 -9.14
N LEU A 314 -17.94 27.85 -8.69
CA LEU A 314 -17.43 26.48 -8.59
C LEU A 314 -18.26 25.61 -7.65
N PHE A 315 -18.64 26.09 -6.47
CA PHE A 315 -19.42 25.29 -5.53
C PHE A 315 -20.82 24.92 -6.06
N ASN A 316 -21.39 25.76 -6.92
CA ASN A 316 -22.73 25.54 -7.49
C ASN A 316 -22.68 24.64 -8.73
N GLU A 317 -21.59 24.69 -9.49
CA GLU A 317 -21.48 24.00 -10.79
C GLU A 317 -20.61 22.74 -10.74
N CYS A 318 -19.75 22.59 -9.73
CA CYS A 318 -18.78 21.50 -9.62
C CYS A 318 -19.01 20.60 -8.41
N GLU A 319 -18.61 19.34 -8.57
CA GLU A 319 -18.29 18.47 -7.46
C GLU A 319 -16.87 18.79 -6.98
N ILE A 320 -16.72 19.22 -5.72
CA ILE A 320 -15.45 19.67 -5.16
C ILE A 320 -14.97 18.73 -4.06
N HIS A 321 -13.74 18.25 -4.17
CA HIS A 321 -13.08 17.44 -3.15
C HIS A 321 -11.81 18.13 -2.66
N GLY A 322 -11.50 17.96 -1.38
CA GLY A 322 -10.35 18.55 -0.73
C GLY A 322 -9.50 17.53 0.02
N ALA A 323 -8.22 17.84 0.12
CA ALA A 323 -7.22 17.13 0.89
C ALA A 323 -6.87 17.92 2.15
N PHE A 324 -6.99 17.28 3.32
CA PHE A 324 -6.84 17.92 4.62
C PHE A 324 -5.66 17.34 5.40
N ASP A 325 -4.73 18.19 5.80
CA ASP A 325 -3.71 17.87 6.82
C ASP A 325 -4.21 18.37 8.19
N GLY A 326 -4.68 17.45 9.03
CA GLY A 326 -5.50 17.81 10.20
C GLY A 326 -6.79 18.51 9.77
N ASP A 327 -6.97 19.76 10.21
CA ASP A 327 -8.10 20.61 9.81
C ASP A 327 -7.75 21.59 8.69
N ASN A 328 -6.49 21.63 8.26
CA ASN A 328 -6.03 22.54 7.21
C ASN A 328 -6.26 21.93 5.82
N LEU A 329 -6.97 22.65 4.96
CA LEU A 329 -7.08 22.27 3.55
C LEU A 329 -5.74 22.54 2.85
N VAL A 330 -5.16 21.52 2.24
CA VAL A 330 -3.86 21.56 1.55
C VAL A 330 -3.92 21.20 0.07
N GLY A 331 -5.09 20.81 -0.44
CA GLY A 331 -5.29 20.55 -1.84
C GLY A 331 -6.77 20.49 -2.18
N VAL A 332 -7.11 20.78 -3.43
CA VAL A 332 -8.50 20.82 -3.90
C VAL A 332 -8.58 20.39 -5.36
N VAL A 333 -9.66 19.69 -5.71
CA VAL A 333 -10.07 19.43 -7.09
C VAL A 333 -11.55 19.78 -7.25
N ALA A 334 -11.87 20.48 -8.33
CA ALA A 334 -13.24 20.78 -8.74
C ALA A 334 -13.45 20.24 -10.16
N PHE A 335 -14.51 19.47 -10.36
CA PHE A 335 -14.82 18.89 -11.66
C PHE A 335 -16.33 18.80 -11.90
N ASN A 336 -16.75 18.88 -13.15
CA ASN A 336 -18.11 18.63 -13.60
C ASN A 336 -18.10 18.07 -15.03
N GLN A 337 -19.13 17.32 -15.44
CA GLN A 337 -19.36 16.93 -16.85
C GLN A 337 -18.14 16.45 -17.66
N GLY A 338 -17.18 15.74 -17.04
CA GLY A 338 -15.97 15.29 -17.73
C GLY A 338 -14.87 16.37 -17.92
N LEU A 339 -14.95 17.47 -17.19
CA LEU A 339 -13.98 18.56 -17.16
C LEU A 339 -13.42 18.73 -15.74
N VAL A 340 -12.09 18.73 -15.60
CA VAL A 340 -11.43 19.17 -14.37
C VAL A 340 -11.23 20.68 -14.49
N GLU A 341 -12.08 21.43 -13.78
CA GLU A 341 -12.09 22.90 -13.78
C GLU A 341 -10.92 23.45 -12.95
N GLN A 342 -10.67 22.86 -11.78
CA GLN A 342 -9.59 23.29 -10.90
C GLN A 342 -8.89 22.09 -10.25
N LEU A 343 -7.56 22.15 -10.16
CA LEU A 343 -6.75 21.19 -9.38
C LEU A 343 -5.52 21.91 -8.83
N TYR A 344 -5.47 22.09 -7.50
CA TYR A 344 -4.34 22.75 -6.83
C TYR A 344 -3.93 22.01 -5.58
N VAL A 345 -2.63 22.08 -5.28
CA VAL A 345 -2.04 21.59 -4.04
C VAL A 345 -1.17 22.69 -3.49
N ALA A 346 -1.33 22.97 -2.20
CA ALA A 346 -0.57 24.00 -1.50
C ALA A 346 0.94 23.80 -1.75
N PRO A 347 1.69 24.89 -2.04
CA PRO A 347 3.12 24.84 -2.34
C PRO A 347 3.98 23.92 -1.47
N SER A 348 3.79 23.99 -0.15
CA SER A 348 4.53 23.20 0.85
C SER A 348 4.20 21.70 0.85
N MET A 349 3.12 21.32 0.17
CA MET A 349 2.53 19.98 0.16
C MET A 349 2.60 19.30 -1.22
N GLN A 350 3.16 19.99 -2.22
CA GLN A 350 3.42 19.42 -3.55
C GLN A 350 4.47 18.31 -3.50
N GLY A 351 4.46 17.41 -4.49
CA GLY A 351 5.38 16.26 -4.56
C GLY A 351 5.06 15.10 -3.60
N ARG A 352 4.01 15.22 -2.77
CA ARG A 352 3.61 14.20 -1.78
C ARG A 352 2.48 13.26 -2.26
N GLY A 353 2.18 13.25 -3.55
CA GLY A 353 1.10 12.42 -4.13
C GLY A 353 -0.33 12.93 -3.90
N ILE A 354 -0.52 14.07 -3.23
CA ILE A 354 -1.86 14.64 -2.96
C ILE A 354 -2.62 14.95 -4.27
N GLY A 355 -1.93 15.55 -5.24
CA GLY A 355 -2.53 15.89 -6.54
C GLY A 355 -3.00 14.64 -7.30
N THR A 356 -2.23 13.55 -7.26
CA THR A 356 -2.62 12.26 -7.84
C THR A 356 -3.90 11.74 -7.20
N ARG A 357 -3.95 11.69 -5.86
CA ARG A 357 -5.13 11.19 -5.14
C ARG A 357 -6.39 12.03 -5.41
N LEU A 358 -6.24 13.35 -5.55
CA LEU A 358 -7.34 14.24 -5.91
C LEU A 358 -7.81 14.02 -7.35
N LEU A 359 -6.87 13.89 -8.30
CA LEU A 359 -7.19 13.62 -9.71
C LEU A 359 -7.87 12.27 -9.91
N GLU A 360 -7.45 11.24 -9.16
CA GLU A 360 -8.05 9.90 -9.18
C GLU A 360 -9.55 9.90 -8.81
N ILE A 361 -10.00 10.83 -7.94
CA ILE A 361 -11.42 10.99 -7.62
C ILE A 361 -12.22 11.35 -8.89
N ALA A 362 -11.71 12.29 -9.70
CA ALA A 362 -12.33 12.67 -10.95
C ALA A 362 -12.28 11.53 -11.98
N MET A 363 -11.13 10.85 -12.09
CA MET A 363 -10.92 9.72 -13.04
C MET A 363 -11.80 8.51 -12.71
N ALA A 364 -12.11 8.29 -11.43
CA ALA A 364 -13.05 7.26 -11.00
C ALA A 364 -14.49 7.58 -11.44
N ARG A 365 -14.86 8.87 -11.43
CA ARG A 365 -16.21 9.34 -11.72
C ARG A 365 -16.58 9.30 -13.21
N PHE A 366 -15.63 9.57 -14.11
CA PHE A 366 -15.87 9.65 -15.55
C PHE A 366 -15.05 8.64 -16.35
N SER A 367 -15.55 8.25 -17.52
CA SER A 367 -14.81 7.42 -18.49
C SER A 367 -13.88 8.25 -19.37
N GLU A 368 -14.17 9.55 -19.52
CA GLU A 368 -13.35 10.53 -20.22
C GLU A 368 -13.25 11.81 -19.40
N LEU A 369 -12.07 12.44 -19.43
CA LEU A 369 -11.82 13.73 -18.80
C LEU A 369 -11.10 14.66 -19.76
N SER A 370 -11.33 15.96 -19.61
CA SER A 370 -10.49 17.00 -20.18
C SER A 370 -10.15 18.05 -19.15
N LEU A 371 -9.11 18.83 -19.43
CA LEU A 371 -8.68 19.95 -18.59
C LEU A 371 -7.90 20.95 -19.43
N TRP A 372 -7.76 22.16 -18.89
CA TRP A 372 -6.88 23.20 -19.43
C TRP A 372 -5.71 23.45 -18.48
N THR A 373 -4.53 23.69 -19.04
CA THR A 373 -3.36 24.12 -18.28
C THR A 373 -2.48 25.02 -19.14
N PHE A 374 -1.79 25.99 -18.55
CA PHE A 374 -0.91 26.88 -19.30
C PHE A 374 0.29 26.14 -19.88
N GLN A 375 0.69 26.53 -21.10
CA GLN A 375 1.80 25.91 -21.80
C GLN A 375 3.14 26.09 -21.04
N CYS A 376 3.30 27.23 -20.37
CA CYS A 376 4.45 27.53 -19.52
C CYS A 376 4.49 26.70 -18.23
N ASN A 377 3.38 26.07 -17.83
CA ASN A 377 3.31 25.25 -16.63
C ASN A 377 3.84 23.81 -16.85
N ALA A 378 5.13 23.69 -17.13
CA ALA A 378 5.79 22.41 -17.40
C ALA A 378 5.61 21.35 -16.29
N VAL A 379 5.48 21.78 -15.02
CA VAL A 379 5.26 20.87 -13.89
C VAL A 379 3.87 20.24 -13.96
N ALA A 380 2.81 21.05 -14.16
CA ALA A 380 1.46 20.53 -14.31
C ALA A 380 1.33 19.65 -15.55
N ARG A 381 1.94 20.04 -16.66
CA ARG A 381 1.96 19.24 -17.91
C ARG A 381 2.56 17.86 -17.69
N ARG A 382 3.75 17.77 -17.11
CA ARG A 382 4.39 16.49 -16.76
C ARG A 382 3.54 15.66 -15.80
N PHE A 383 2.89 16.33 -14.84
CA PHE A 383 1.97 15.66 -13.93
C PHE A 383 0.81 15.01 -14.70
N TYR A 384 0.11 15.74 -15.56
CA TYR A 384 -1.01 15.18 -16.33
C TYR A 384 -0.58 14.10 -17.32
N GLU A 385 0.54 14.30 -18.02
CA GLU A 385 1.12 13.31 -18.94
C GLU A 385 1.49 12.00 -18.23
N LYS A 386 2.05 12.08 -17.00
CA LYS A 386 2.31 10.90 -16.15
C LYS A 386 1.03 10.12 -15.83
N HIS A 387 -0.12 10.77 -15.77
CA HIS A 387 -1.43 10.15 -15.50
C HIS A 387 -2.20 9.79 -16.78
N GLY A 388 -1.54 9.79 -17.94
CA GLY A 388 -2.09 9.34 -19.21
C GLY A 388 -2.95 10.36 -19.95
N PHE A 389 -2.91 11.64 -19.54
CA PHE A 389 -3.53 12.70 -20.33
C PHE A 389 -2.66 13.03 -21.54
N VAL A 390 -3.31 13.30 -22.67
CA VAL A 390 -2.65 13.66 -23.94
C VAL A 390 -3.09 15.06 -24.35
N ALA A 391 -2.14 15.89 -24.79
CA ALA A 391 -2.42 17.21 -25.34
C ALA A 391 -3.22 17.08 -26.64
N VAL A 392 -4.35 17.78 -26.75
CA VAL A 392 -5.24 17.72 -27.93
C VAL A 392 -5.46 19.07 -28.59
N LYS A 393 -5.11 20.18 -27.92
CA LYS A 393 -5.25 21.53 -28.46
C LYS A 393 -4.31 22.50 -27.75
N GLU A 394 -3.73 23.43 -28.49
CA GLU A 394 -3.00 24.60 -27.99
C GLU A 394 -3.73 25.88 -28.41
N THR A 395 -3.61 26.95 -27.60
CA THR A 395 -4.07 28.29 -27.97
C THR A 395 -2.97 29.32 -27.74
N ASP A 396 -3.12 30.51 -28.33
CA ASP A 396 -2.20 31.62 -28.15
C ASP A 396 -2.51 32.49 -26.93
N GLY A 397 -3.49 32.10 -26.09
CA GLY A 397 -3.93 32.85 -24.92
C GLY A 397 -4.81 34.06 -25.24
N SER A 398 -5.05 34.40 -26.52
CA SER A 398 -5.82 35.59 -26.91
C SER A 398 -7.27 35.62 -26.41
N ARG A 399 -7.77 34.48 -25.94
CA ARG A 399 -9.17 34.28 -25.54
C ARG A 399 -9.37 34.03 -24.04
N ASN A 400 -8.29 33.90 -23.27
CA ASN A 400 -8.38 33.75 -21.81
C ASN A 400 -8.02 35.07 -21.11
N GLU A 401 -8.46 35.21 -19.87
CA GLU A 401 -8.33 36.43 -19.09
C GLU A 401 -6.85 36.75 -18.78
N GLU A 402 -6.06 35.70 -18.58
CA GLU A 402 -4.65 35.72 -18.27
C GLU A 402 -3.78 36.16 -19.46
N ARG A 403 -4.34 36.15 -20.68
CA ARG A 403 -3.62 36.36 -21.96
C ARG A 403 -2.38 35.46 -22.08
N GLU A 404 -2.46 34.26 -21.53
CA GLU A 404 -1.35 33.31 -21.44
C GLU A 404 -1.67 32.08 -22.30
N PRO A 405 -0.78 31.65 -23.21
CA PRO A 405 -0.97 30.45 -23.99
C PRO A 405 -1.32 29.22 -23.14
N ASP A 406 -2.45 28.59 -23.44
CA ASP A 406 -2.94 27.41 -22.75
C ASP A 406 -3.03 26.19 -23.66
N MET A 407 -3.20 25.03 -23.03
CA MET A 407 -3.23 23.74 -23.67
C MET A 407 -4.37 22.91 -23.07
N ARG A 408 -5.18 22.32 -23.94
CA ARG A 408 -6.21 21.36 -23.55
C ARG A 408 -5.64 19.96 -23.58
N TYR A 409 -5.81 19.26 -22.47
CA TYR A 409 -5.51 17.83 -22.35
C TYR A 409 -6.80 17.01 -22.34
N ARG A 410 -6.71 15.76 -22.81
CA ARG A 410 -7.78 14.76 -22.74
C ARG A 410 -7.23 13.45 -22.18
N TRP A 411 -8.03 12.78 -21.37
CA TRP A 411 -7.80 11.42 -20.86
C TRP A 411 -9.03 10.56 -21.14
N ALA A 412 -8.80 9.28 -21.42
CA ALA A 412 -9.85 8.28 -21.57
C ALA A 412 -9.44 7.00 -20.83
N ARG A 413 -10.41 6.37 -20.14
CA ARG A 413 -10.20 5.11 -19.45
C ARG A 413 -9.88 4.00 -20.45
N ALA A 414 -8.81 3.26 -20.22
CA ALA A 414 -8.41 2.15 -21.09
C ALA A 414 -9.58 1.16 -21.28
N GLY A 415 -10.00 0.97 -22.54
CA GLY A 415 -11.16 0.14 -22.92
C GLY A 415 -12.38 0.91 -23.44
N ALA A 416 -12.46 2.23 -23.25
CA ALA A 416 -13.49 3.09 -23.84
C ALA A 416 -13.10 3.46 -25.28
N LYS A 417 -13.32 2.55 -26.25
CA LYS A 417 -13.29 2.94 -27.67
C LYS A 417 -14.56 3.74 -27.96
N GLY A 418 -14.43 5.06 -28.08
CA GLY A 418 -15.50 5.95 -28.52
C GLY A 418 -15.96 5.64 -29.95
N ALA A 419 -17.28 5.58 -30.13
CA ALA A 419 -17.90 5.73 -31.44
C ALA A 419 -17.54 7.12 -32.00
N ALA A 420 -17.10 7.16 -33.26
CA ALA A 420 -16.83 8.41 -33.96
C ALA A 420 -18.13 9.23 -34.12
N PRO A 421 -18.08 10.57 -34.02
CA PRO A 421 -19.25 11.40 -34.30
C PRO A 421 -19.56 11.40 -35.80
N ALA A 422 -20.85 11.35 -36.13
CA ALA A 422 -21.37 11.50 -37.49
C ALA A 422 -21.36 12.96 -37.96
#